data_AF-A0A3B8KVP8-F1
#
_entry.id   AF-A0A3B8KVP8-F1
#
_cell.length_a   1.000
_cell.length_b   1.000
_cell.length_c   1.000
_cell.angle_alpha   90.00
_cell.angle_beta   90.00
_cell.angle_gamma   90.00
#
_symmetry.space_group_name_H-M   'P 1'
#
loop_
_entity.id
_entity.type
_entity.pdbx_description
1 polymer ?
#
loop_
_entity_poly.entity_id
_entity_poly.type
_entity_poly.pdbx_seq_one_letter_code
_entity_poly.pdbx_strand_id
1 'polypeptide(L)'
;MKTTGISSVSRRQFVAAAAAAATTGWTAVAGAAGPSRGGLPRVTRPRATSGDTAHEPNWDEKLTITVGPKKADLVGSSDKVLQAAVDYVSRFGGGTVQVLPGTYTLRNSVYLRTGIRILGSGADSVLTKGASHSVALADDSDWYD
;
A
#
# COMPACT_ATOMS: atom_id res chain seq x y z
N MET A 1 -31.00 -37.98 46.74
CA MET A 1 -29.59 -37.89 46.32
C MET A 1 -29.47 -38.46 44.90
N LYS A 2 -29.47 -37.61 43.86
CA LYS A 2 -29.04 -37.93 42.49
C LYS A 2 -28.47 -36.64 41.88
N THR A 3 -27.21 -36.70 41.52
CA THR A 3 -26.34 -35.63 41.02
C THR A 3 -26.58 -35.40 39.51
N THR A 4 -26.83 -34.15 39.11
CA THR A 4 -26.95 -33.75 37.70
C THR A 4 -25.55 -33.44 37.16
N GLY A 5 -25.12 -34.17 36.13
CA GLY A 5 -23.83 -33.99 35.48
C GLY A 5 -23.78 -32.73 34.61
N ILE A 6 -22.69 -31.98 34.70
CA ILE A 6 -22.38 -30.81 33.88
C ILE A 6 -21.82 -31.33 32.53
N SER A 7 -22.49 -31.01 31.43
CA SER A 7 -22.06 -31.33 30.07
C SER A 7 -20.85 -30.47 29.67
N SER A 8 -19.72 -31.12 29.36
CA SER A 8 -18.52 -30.44 28.87
C SER A 8 -18.61 -30.22 27.36
N VAL A 9 -18.62 -28.95 26.94
CA VAL A 9 -18.58 -28.59 25.51
C VAL A 9 -17.16 -28.81 24.98
N SER A 10 -17.03 -29.67 23.97
CA SER A 10 -15.73 -29.95 23.35
C SER A 10 -15.29 -28.80 22.43
N ARG A 11 -14.00 -28.46 22.46
CA ARG A 11 -13.38 -27.42 21.62
C ARG A 11 -13.73 -27.56 20.12
N ARG A 12 -13.94 -28.78 19.64
CA ARG A 12 -14.35 -29.05 18.25
C ARG A 12 -15.79 -28.61 17.95
N GLN A 13 -16.70 -28.70 18.92
CA GLN A 13 -18.08 -28.21 18.78
C GLN A 13 -18.14 -26.68 18.81
N PHE A 14 -17.26 -26.04 19.58
CA PHE A 14 -17.14 -24.58 19.58
C PHE A 14 -16.61 -24.03 18.24
N VAL A 15 -15.58 -24.65 17.65
CA VAL A 15 -15.04 -24.24 16.35
C VAL A 15 -16.04 -24.47 15.20
N ALA A 16 -16.81 -25.57 15.25
CA ALA A 16 -17.86 -25.83 14.27
C ALA A 16 -19.00 -24.79 14.32
N ALA A 17 -19.40 -24.35 15.52
CA ALA A 17 -20.42 -23.32 15.68
C ALA A 17 -19.94 -21.93 15.21
N ALA A 18 -18.66 -21.60 15.40
CA ALA A 18 -18.08 -20.32 14.95
C ALA A 18 -17.97 -20.23 13.41
N ALA A 19 -17.74 -21.34 12.71
CA ALA A 19 -17.66 -21.36 11.24
C ALA A 19 -19.03 -21.12 10.57
N ALA A 20 -20.13 -21.53 11.21
CA ALA A 20 -21.49 -21.30 10.69
C ALA A 20 -21.95 -19.83 10.79
N ALA A 21 -21.40 -19.05 11.72
CA ALA A 21 -21.67 -17.61 11.84
C ALA A 21 -20.88 -16.76 10.83
N ALA A 22 -19.82 -17.30 10.22
CA ALA A 22 -18.98 -16.58 9.27
C ALA A 22 -19.55 -16.57 7.84
N THR A 23 -20.42 -17.52 7.47
CA THR A 23 -20.96 -17.62 6.10
C THR A 23 -22.10 -16.66 5.80
N THR A 24 -22.82 -16.16 6.82
CA THR A 24 -23.83 -15.10 6.68
C THR A 24 -23.26 -13.69 6.81
N GLY A 25 -22.03 -13.54 7.32
CA GLY A 25 -21.38 -12.24 7.51
C GLY A 25 -20.55 -11.75 6.32
N TRP A 26 -20.20 -12.63 5.38
CA TRP A 26 -19.32 -12.29 4.25
C TRP A 26 -20.03 -11.74 3.01
N THR A 27 -21.35 -11.86 2.91
CA THR A 27 -22.09 -11.26 1.80
C THR A 27 -22.25 -9.74 1.91
N ALA A 28 -21.82 -9.11 3.01
CA ALA A 28 -21.99 -7.68 3.26
C ALA A 28 -20.73 -6.80 3.02
N VAL A 29 -19.59 -7.35 2.58
CA VAL A 29 -18.35 -6.55 2.38
C VAL A 29 -17.88 -6.51 0.91
N ALA A 30 -18.65 -7.08 -0.03
CA ALA A 30 -18.38 -6.92 -1.47
C ALA A 30 -18.93 -5.62 -2.07
N GLY A 31 -19.48 -4.72 -1.24
CA GLY A 31 -20.16 -3.49 -1.67
C GLY A 31 -19.49 -2.18 -1.27
N ALA A 32 -18.28 -2.20 -0.71
CA ALA A 32 -17.55 -0.95 -0.39
C ALA A 32 -16.86 -0.32 -1.62
N ALA A 33 -17.51 -0.39 -2.79
CA ALA A 33 -17.33 0.67 -3.77
C ALA A 33 -18.05 1.88 -3.16
N GLY A 34 -17.28 2.79 -2.54
CA GLY A 34 -17.81 4.02 -1.98
C GLY A 34 -18.77 4.70 -2.98
N PRO A 35 -19.83 5.37 -2.49
CA PRO A 35 -20.90 5.86 -3.34
C PRO A 35 -20.31 6.57 -4.55
N SER A 36 -20.74 6.17 -5.74
CA SER A 36 -20.41 6.86 -6.98
C SER A 36 -20.62 8.35 -6.74
N ARG A 37 -19.54 9.13 -6.83
CA ARG A 37 -19.56 10.60 -6.73
C ARG A 37 -20.28 11.23 -7.93
N GLY A 38 -21.41 10.65 -8.35
CA GLY A 38 -22.28 11.16 -9.40
C GLY A 38 -23.07 12.32 -8.83
N GLY A 39 -22.61 13.54 -9.09
CA GLY A 39 -23.29 14.77 -8.68
C GLY A 39 -22.37 15.88 -8.19
N LEU A 40 -21.11 15.57 -7.86
CA LEU A 40 -20.13 16.61 -7.54
C LEU A 40 -19.60 17.21 -8.85
N PRO A 41 -19.55 18.54 -9.00
CA PRO A 41 -18.91 19.16 -10.14
C PRO A 41 -17.45 18.68 -10.21
N ARG A 42 -16.98 18.35 -11.42
CA ARG A 42 -15.58 17.95 -11.65
C ARG A 42 -14.68 19.04 -11.06
N VAL A 43 -13.79 18.65 -10.16
CA VAL A 43 -12.79 19.57 -9.60
C VAL A 43 -11.84 19.95 -10.73
N THR A 44 -12.04 21.14 -11.30
CA THR A 44 -11.23 21.67 -12.41
C THR A 44 -9.95 22.36 -11.95
N ARG A 45 -9.85 22.66 -10.64
CA ARG A 45 -8.69 23.30 -10.01
C ARG A 45 -8.44 22.70 -8.62
N PRO A 46 -7.81 21.52 -8.51
CA PRO A 46 -7.47 20.96 -7.21
C PRO A 46 -6.52 21.92 -6.49
N ARG A 47 -6.93 22.42 -5.33
CA ARG A 47 -6.08 23.20 -4.41
C ARG A 47 -5.73 22.32 -3.23
N ALA A 48 -4.45 22.30 -2.84
CA ALA A 48 -3.98 21.45 -1.75
C ALA A 48 -4.45 21.94 -0.37
N THR A 49 -4.57 23.25 -0.16
CA THR A 49 -5.08 23.87 1.08
C THR A 49 -5.63 25.27 0.79
N SER A 50 -6.60 25.75 1.59
CA SER A 50 -7.11 27.12 1.47
C SER A 50 -5.98 28.14 1.67
N GLY A 51 -5.78 29.05 0.70
CA GLY A 51 -4.68 30.02 0.71
C GLY A 51 -3.40 29.56 0.00
N ASP A 52 -3.30 28.29 -0.41
CA ASP A 52 -2.19 27.81 -1.22
C ASP A 52 -2.38 28.23 -2.69
N THR A 53 -1.35 28.88 -3.25
CA THR A 53 -1.27 29.27 -4.67
C THR A 53 -0.58 28.21 -5.52
N ALA A 54 0.00 27.17 -4.91
CA ALA A 54 0.62 26.07 -5.65
C ALA A 54 -0.46 25.27 -6.40
N HIS A 55 -0.32 25.27 -7.73
CA HIS A 55 -1.12 24.44 -8.61
C HIS A 55 -0.33 23.17 -8.93
N GLU A 56 -1.02 22.03 -9.00
CA GLU A 56 -0.38 20.83 -9.52
C GLU A 56 0.16 21.10 -10.94
N PRO A 57 1.36 20.58 -11.28
CA PRO A 57 1.89 20.69 -12.64
C PRO A 57 0.91 20.09 -13.65
N ASN A 58 0.93 20.57 -14.89
CA ASN A 58 0.27 19.84 -15.98
C ASN A 58 1.04 18.53 -16.21
N TRP A 59 0.54 17.45 -15.62
CA TRP A 59 1.24 16.16 -15.63
C TRP A 59 1.35 15.53 -17.02
N ASP A 60 0.44 15.87 -17.94
CA ASP A 60 0.44 15.35 -19.31
C ASP A 60 1.61 15.90 -20.14
N GLU A 61 2.18 17.03 -19.73
CA GLU A 61 3.37 17.64 -20.34
C GLU A 61 4.68 17.19 -19.69
N LYS A 62 4.60 16.36 -18.63
CA LYS A 62 5.77 15.91 -17.86
C LYS A 62 6.23 14.51 -18.28
N LEU A 63 7.52 14.27 -18.10
CA LEU A 63 8.13 12.97 -18.34
C LEU A 63 7.42 11.88 -17.54
N THR A 64 7.07 10.78 -18.21
CA THR A 64 6.54 9.58 -17.58
C THR A 64 7.51 8.43 -17.79
N ILE A 65 7.89 7.76 -16.70
CA ILE A 65 8.75 6.58 -16.72
C ILE A 65 8.01 5.42 -16.09
N THR A 66 8.04 4.27 -16.75
CA THR A 66 7.41 3.04 -16.26
C THR A 66 8.37 2.19 -15.46
N VAL A 67 7.89 1.62 -14.36
CA VAL A 67 8.62 0.69 -13.49
C VAL A 67 7.83 -0.59 -13.35
N GLY A 68 8.44 -1.72 -13.69
CA GLY A 68 7.73 -3.00 -13.75
C GLY A 68 8.66 -4.19 -13.54
N PRO A 69 8.14 -5.33 -13.07
CA PRO A 69 8.94 -6.56 -13.00
C PRO A 69 9.37 -7.05 -14.39
N LYS A 70 8.63 -6.69 -15.45
CA LYS A 70 8.90 -7.03 -16.85
C LYS A 70 8.37 -5.93 -17.78
N LYS A 71 8.97 -5.78 -18.97
CA LYS A 71 8.51 -4.88 -20.06
C LYS A 71 8.19 -3.45 -19.60
N ALA A 72 9.12 -2.85 -18.86
CA ALA A 72 9.06 -1.46 -18.41
C ALA A 72 10.35 -0.74 -18.80
N ASP A 73 10.35 0.59 -18.75
CA ASP A 73 11.56 1.40 -18.98
C ASP A 73 12.64 1.05 -17.94
N LEU A 74 12.21 0.88 -16.69
CA LEU A 74 13.03 0.37 -15.59
C LEU A 74 12.48 -0.96 -15.10
N VAL A 75 13.24 -2.03 -15.37
CA VAL A 75 12.85 -3.40 -15.02
C VAL A 75 13.37 -3.78 -13.64
N GLY A 76 12.44 -4.09 -12.73
CA GLY A 76 12.74 -4.69 -11.44
C GLY A 76 11.60 -4.56 -10.43
N SER A 77 11.76 -5.23 -9.29
CA SER A 77 10.72 -5.39 -8.25
C SER A 77 11.21 -5.00 -6.84
N SER A 78 12.22 -4.12 -6.75
CA SER A 78 12.81 -3.69 -5.47
C SER A 78 12.68 -2.19 -5.25
N ASP A 79 12.81 -1.74 -3.99
CA ASP A 79 12.86 -0.32 -3.60
C ASP A 79 13.92 0.47 -4.39
N LYS A 80 15.06 -0.16 -4.70
CA LYS A 80 16.15 0.49 -5.45
C LYS A 80 15.73 0.94 -6.85
N VAL A 81 14.92 0.14 -7.54
CA VAL A 81 14.45 0.47 -8.90
C VAL A 81 13.41 1.58 -8.86
N LEU A 82 12.52 1.55 -7.86
CA LEU A 82 11.56 2.63 -7.61
C LEU A 82 12.29 3.94 -7.28
N GLN A 83 13.30 3.90 -6.40
CA GLN A 83 14.11 5.07 -6.07
C GLN A 83 14.88 5.58 -7.30
N ALA A 84 15.46 4.69 -8.11
CA ALA A 84 16.17 5.08 -9.33
C ALA A 84 15.24 5.78 -10.33
N ALA A 85 13.98 5.32 -10.46
CA ALA A 85 12.99 5.99 -11.30
C ALA A 85 12.66 7.40 -10.80
N VAL A 86 12.44 7.53 -9.49
CA VAL A 86 12.21 8.83 -8.83
C VAL A 86 13.40 9.75 -9.05
N ASP A 87 14.62 9.27 -8.84
CA ASP A 87 15.84 10.05 -9.01
C ASP A 87 16.05 10.47 -10.47
N TYR A 88 15.80 9.57 -11.40
CA TYR A 88 15.88 9.85 -12.83
C TYR A 88 14.91 10.95 -13.24
N VAL A 89 13.62 10.81 -12.91
CA VAL A 89 12.60 11.81 -13.21
C VAL A 89 12.89 13.14 -12.51
N SER A 90 13.43 13.11 -11.28
CA SER A 90 13.81 14.32 -10.54
C SER A 90 14.84 15.18 -11.29
N ARG A 91 15.79 14.55 -11.99
CA ARG A 91 16.85 15.24 -12.75
C ARG A 91 16.31 16.04 -13.94
N PHE A 92 15.13 15.69 -14.44
CA PHE A 92 14.46 16.37 -15.54
C PHE A 92 13.41 17.39 -15.06
N GLY A 93 13.43 17.77 -13.78
CA GLY A 93 12.50 18.76 -13.23
C GLY A 93 11.12 18.20 -12.86
N GLY A 94 11.06 16.90 -12.55
CA GLY A 94 9.85 16.22 -12.06
C GLY A 94 9.04 15.52 -13.16
N GLY A 95 7.98 14.82 -12.74
CA GLY A 95 7.13 14.03 -13.62
C GLY A 95 6.50 12.82 -12.94
N THR A 96 6.10 11.82 -13.74
CA THR A 96 5.35 10.66 -13.28
C THR A 96 6.20 9.39 -13.30
N VAL A 97 6.21 8.66 -12.19
CA VAL A 97 6.69 7.29 -12.10
C VAL A 97 5.48 6.37 -12.11
N GLN A 98 5.26 5.68 -13.22
CA GLN A 98 4.18 4.73 -13.41
C GLN A 98 4.61 3.34 -12.96
N VAL A 99 4.09 2.88 -11.84
CA VAL A 99 4.31 1.52 -11.33
C VAL A 99 3.31 0.60 -12.01
N LEU A 100 3.83 -0.33 -12.80
CA LEU A 100 3.05 -1.33 -13.53
C LEU A 100 2.52 -2.43 -12.57
N PRO A 101 1.64 -3.33 -13.06
CA PRO A 101 1.24 -4.50 -12.29
C PRO A 101 2.42 -5.36 -11.85
N GLY A 102 2.44 -5.73 -10.57
CA GLY A 102 3.52 -6.53 -9.99
C GLY A 102 3.60 -6.42 -8.47
N THR A 103 4.41 -7.30 -7.88
CA THR A 103 4.76 -7.25 -6.46
C THR A 103 6.16 -6.69 -6.29
N TYR A 104 6.28 -5.64 -5.48
CA TYR A 104 7.53 -4.94 -5.22
C TYR A 104 7.89 -5.07 -3.74
N THR A 105 9.07 -5.62 -3.47
CA THR A 105 9.57 -5.75 -2.09
C THR A 105 10.43 -4.55 -1.72
N LEU A 106 9.98 -3.79 -0.74
CA LEU A 106 10.67 -2.62 -0.21
C LEU A 106 11.47 -3.04 1.02
N ARG A 107 12.80 -3.11 0.88
CA ARG A 107 13.71 -3.23 2.03
C ARG A 107 13.99 -1.88 2.69
N ASN A 108 13.83 -0.80 1.94
CA ASN A 108 13.93 0.56 2.43
C ASN A 108 12.73 1.39 1.93
N SER A 109 12.54 2.56 2.54
CA SER A 109 11.57 3.56 2.07
C SER A 109 12.01 4.17 0.74
N VAL A 110 11.04 4.59 -0.07
CA VAL A 110 11.27 5.41 -1.26
C VAL A 110 11.17 6.88 -0.85
N TYR A 111 12.25 7.63 -1.08
CA TYR A 111 12.35 9.05 -0.78
C TYR A 111 11.86 9.86 -1.98
N LEU A 112 10.72 10.54 -1.79
CA LEU A 112 10.13 11.40 -2.81
C LEU A 112 10.93 12.70 -2.97
N ARG A 113 10.96 13.21 -4.20
CA ARG A 113 11.44 14.57 -4.50
C ARG A 113 10.27 15.47 -4.91
N THR A 114 10.52 16.78 -4.87
CA THR A 114 9.58 17.80 -5.35
C THR A 114 9.18 17.56 -6.80
N GLY A 115 7.90 17.76 -7.12
CA GLY A 115 7.40 17.65 -8.48
C GLY A 115 7.30 16.22 -9.01
N ILE A 116 7.31 15.21 -8.14
CA ILE A 116 7.17 13.80 -8.52
C ILE A 116 5.80 13.27 -8.14
N ARG A 117 5.19 12.57 -9.09
CA ARG A 117 3.97 11.79 -8.90
C ARG A 117 4.30 10.31 -9.07
N ILE A 118 3.97 9.48 -8.09
CA ILE A 118 4.01 8.02 -8.24
C ILE A 118 2.58 7.55 -8.47
N LEU A 119 2.35 6.79 -9.55
CA LEU A 119 1.04 6.28 -9.93
C LEU A 119 1.11 4.75 -10.08
N GLY A 120 0.31 4.03 -9.29
CA GLY A 120 0.19 2.57 -9.40
C GLY A 120 -0.95 2.14 -10.31
N SER A 121 -0.89 0.89 -10.80
CA SER A 121 -1.96 0.26 -11.58
C SER A 121 -3.11 -0.27 -10.70
N GLY A 122 -3.53 0.52 -9.70
CA GLY A 122 -4.59 0.14 -8.77
C GLY A 122 -4.18 -1.03 -7.85
N ALA A 123 -5.06 -2.02 -7.71
CA ALA A 123 -4.84 -3.18 -6.85
C ALA A 123 -3.75 -4.14 -7.39
N ASP A 124 -3.38 -4.00 -8.66
CA ASP A 124 -2.42 -4.89 -9.32
C ASP A 124 -0.96 -4.54 -9.00
N SER A 125 -0.71 -3.34 -8.47
CA SER A 125 0.62 -2.90 -8.02
C SER A 125 0.72 -3.05 -6.50
N VAL A 126 1.35 -4.12 -6.03
CA VAL A 126 1.47 -4.44 -4.61
C VAL A 126 2.84 -4.04 -4.08
N LEU A 127 2.91 -3.05 -3.19
CA LEU A 127 4.13 -2.66 -2.48
C LEU A 127 4.15 -3.35 -1.11
N THR A 128 5.11 -4.25 -0.87
CA THR A 128 5.24 -4.98 0.40
C THR A 128 6.55 -4.66 1.09
N LYS A 129 6.53 -4.48 2.40
CA LYS A 129 7.76 -4.40 3.20
C LYS A 129 8.40 -5.79 3.25
N GLY A 130 9.72 -5.87 3.11
CA GLY A 130 10.47 -7.11 3.32
C GLY A 130 10.26 -7.69 4.73
N ALA A 131 10.43 -9.00 4.88
CA ALA A 131 10.33 -9.65 6.18
C ALA A 131 11.34 -9.04 7.19
N SER A 132 10.89 -8.81 8.42
CA SER A 132 11.79 -8.45 9.52
C SER A 132 12.67 -9.65 9.87
N HIS A 133 13.91 -9.38 10.27
CA HIS A 133 14.81 -10.39 10.80
C HIS A 133 15.21 -10.03 12.23
N SER A 134 15.38 -11.04 13.06
CA SER A 134 15.86 -10.91 14.44
C SER A 134 17.26 -11.49 14.54
N VAL A 135 18.14 -10.78 15.24
CA VAL A 135 19.55 -11.15 15.45
C VAL A 135 19.85 -10.98 16.93
N ALA A 136 20.72 -11.83 17.48
CA ALA A 136 21.19 -11.69 18.85
C ALA A 136 21.96 -10.37 18.99
N LEU A 137 21.65 -9.60 20.03
CA LEU A 137 22.45 -8.43 20.43
C LEU A 137 23.84 -8.92 20.83
N ALA A 138 24.88 -8.29 20.30
CA ALA A 138 26.26 -8.63 20.60
C ALA A 138 26.71 -8.02 21.93
N ASP A 139 26.32 -6.78 22.15
CA ASP A 139 26.54 -6.04 23.38
C ASP A 139 25.47 -4.93 23.45
N ASP A 140 25.12 -4.52 24.66
CA ASP A 140 24.14 -3.46 24.90
C ASP A 140 24.84 -2.32 25.65
N SER A 141 25.41 -1.39 24.89
CA SER A 141 26.07 -0.22 25.48
C SER A 141 25.02 0.76 25.98
N ASP A 142 25.01 0.97 27.30
CA ASP A 142 24.23 2.05 27.89
C ASP A 142 25.08 3.34 28.03
N TRP A 143 24.47 4.42 28.53
CA TRP A 143 25.15 5.72 28.66
C TRP A 143 26.34 5.70 29.64
N TYR A 144 26.46 4.67 30.47
CA TYR A 144 27.46 4.58 31.53
C TYR A 144 28.65 3.65 31.19
N ASP A 145 28.65 3.06 29.99
CA ASP A 145 29.80 2.32 29.42
C ASP A 145 30.77 3.21 28.62
#